data_AF-A0AAE3VX75-F1
#
_entry.id   AF-A0AAE3VX75-F1
#
_cell.length_a   1.000
_cell.length_b   1.000
_cell.length_c   1.000
_cell.angle_alpha   90.00
_cell.angle_beta   90.00
_cell.angle_gamma   90.00
#
_symmetry.space_group_name_H-M   'P 1'
#
loop_
_entity.id
_entity.type
_entity.pdbx_description
1 polymer ?
#
loop_
_entity_poly.entity_id
_entity_poly.type
_entity_poly.pdbx_seq_one_letter_code
_entity_poly.pdbx_strand_id
1 'polypeptide(L)'
;MVLPTIGTASFPEAPGPLAEVRRIGADASASAGGRIIRIGDAAAEGWRSTPVLTAEADGANIRVFLDDVDPYRDFRGGMPPKPLPADDVARWRQLLKGAWPLLVAQNRPHAEAIAAAVISIDPLPATESHRPYSGSSNASFAGVRASMPNDDEQCAETLVHETRHVTLGALLQLKKFIDADDGPLLYAPWRDDPRPLSGQLQGVYAFVGITGFWRQRSGPAATFEFALRKMQVDRVLAALGEETRLSPDGRALIAGLSGTAATWSTEPVAPEATRLAADATADHYAQWRMLHMPAPRDWVTAAANAWRHGRPCPPVPIDPRACPVTDVRARDLDGRAILIRRMLRDRAEFDARAGKPAFISETTRGTLPPDAALFSGDPERARNGYLARLADEPRNRHAWSGLGLTLRALGDPASTLLLERPELINAVLAECAGAGTTELVAWMWAAAR
;
A
#
# COMPACT_ATOMS: atom_id res chain seq x y z
N MET A 1 9.74 26.74 -22.41
CA MET A 1 9.48 25.58 -23.29
C MET A 1 10.00 24.33 -22.62
N VAL A 2 9.23 23.24 -22.63
CA VAL A 2 9.64 21.92 -22.13
C VAL A 2 9.82 20.98 -23.32
N LEU A 3 10.91 20.24 -23.35
CA LEU A 3 11.16 19.14 -24.27
C LEU A 3 11.18 17.85 -23.45
N PRO A 4 10.14 16.99 -23.56
CA PRO A 4 10.00 15.78 -22.74
C PRO A 4 11.27 14.94 -22.76
N THR A 5 11.73 14.46 -21.58
CA THR A 5 12.97 13.69 -21.36
C THR A 5 14.30 14.37 -21.74
N ILE A 6 14.27 15.57 -22.37
CA ILE A 6 15.47 16.28 -22.82
C ILE A 6 15.81 17.42 -21.86
N GLY A 7 14.85 18.30 -21.56
CA GLY A 7 15.06 19.42 -20.65
C GLY A 7 14.13 20.61 -20.89
N THR A 8 14.46 21.73 -20.26
CA THR A 8 13.70 22.98 -20.34
C THR A 8 14.55 24.13 -20.83
N ALA A 9 13.99 24.90 -21.77
CA ALA A 9 14.52 26.18 -22.21
C ALA A 9 13.64 27.33 -21.68
N SER A 10 14.24 28.27 -20.95
CA SER A 10 13.56 29.42 -20.35
C SER A 10 13.66 30.66 -21.22
N PHE A 11 12.50 31.23 -21.59
CA PHE A 11 12.39 32.45 -22.40
C PHE A 11 11.49 33.48 -21.68
N PRO A 12 11.98 34.14 -20.61
CA PRO A 12 11.15 35.01 -19.78
C PRO A 12 10.63 36.25 -20.53
N GLU A 13 11.37 36.72 -21.54
CA GLU A 13 11.04 37.92 -22.34
C GLU A 13 10.32 37.60 -23.65
N ALA A 14 9.92 36.34 -23.88
CA ALA A 14 9.25 35.96 -25.12
C ALA A 14 7.85 36.60 -25.20
N PRO A 15 7.47 37.17 -26.36
CA PRO A 15 6.19 37.89 -26.52
C PRO A 15 4.98 36.95 -26.63
N GLY A 16 5.17 35.63 -26.64
CA GLY A 16 4.10 34.65 -26.82
C GLY A 16 4.53 33.22 -26.45
N PRO A 17 3.61 32.24 -26.56
CA PRO A 17 3.82 30.88 -26.08
C PRO A 17 4.62 29.99 -27.05
N LEU A 18 4.96 30.49 -28.24
CA LEU A 18 5.63 29.73 -29.28
C LEU A 18 7.14 29.89 -29.19
N ALA A 19 7.85 28.77 -29.35
CA ALA A 19 9.29 28.71 -29.55
C ALA A 19 9.57 27.81 -30.76
N GLU A 20 10.55 28.17 -31.57
CA GLU A 20 11.01 27.37 -32.70
C GLU A 20 12.17 26.48 -32.24
N VAL A 21 12.15 25.20 -32.63
CA VAL A 21 13.26 24.27 -32.39
C VAL A 21 13.90 23.92 -33.72
N ARG A 22 15.20 24.21 -33.84
CA ARG A 22 16.00 23.90 -35.03
C ARG A 22 17.10 22.92 -34.69
N ARG A 23 17.20 21.84 -35.47
CA ARG A 23 18.28 20.85 -35.40
C ARG A 23 19.07 20.85 -36.71
N ILE A 24 20.39 20.94 -36.61
CA ILE A 24 21.33 20.82 -37.73
C ILE A 24 22.40 19.80 -37.33
N GLY A 25 22.34 18.60 -37.91
CA GLY A 25 23.24 17.51 -37.51
C GLY A 25 23.07 17.14 -36.03
N ALA A 26 24.15 17.25 -35.25
CA ALA A 26 24.16 16.99 -33.81
C ALA A 26 23.70 18.19 -32.98
N ASP A 27 23.70 19.40 -33.55
CA ASP A 27 23.36 20.61 -32.83
C ASP A 27 21.85 20.85 -32.84
N ALA A 28 21.30 21.18 -31.67
CA ALA A 28 19.91 21.58 -31.51
C ALA A 28 19.84 22.91 -30.76
N SER A 29 18.92 23.78 -31.18
CA SER A 29 18.68 25.07 -30.54
C SER A 29 17.19 25.37 -30.49
N ALA A 30 16.79 26.12 -29.46
CA ALA A 30 15.45 26.67 -29.33
C ALA A 30 15.53 28.19 -29.41
N SER A 31 14.59 28.82 -30.12
CA SER A 31 14.51 30.28 -30.23
C SER A 31 13.11 30.81 -29.92
N ALA A 32 13.06 31.91 -29.18
CA ALA A 32 11.84 32.67 -28.93
C ALA A 32 12.21 34.12 -28.56
N GLY A 33 11.44 35.11 -29.04
CA GLY A 33 11.66 36.52 -28.71
C GLY A 33 13.06 37.05 -29.04
N GLY A 34 13.71 36.52 -30.08
CA GLY A 34 15.08 36.91 -30.46
C GLY A 34 16.21 36.26 -29.64
N ARG A 35 15.89 35.53 -28.57
CA ARG A 35 16.87 34.73 -27.79
C ARG A 35 17.01 33.33 -28.40
N ILE A 36 18.23 32.83 -28.48
CA ILE A 36 18.57 31.46 -28.93
C ILE A 36 19.25 30.72 -27.78
N ILE A 37 18.76 29.54 -27.44
CA ILE A 37 19.30 28.67 -26.39
C ILE A 37 19.75 27.36 -27.03
N ARG A 38 20.99 26.95 -26.78
CA ARG A 38 21.49 25.64 -27.21
C ARG A 38 20.90 24.53 -26.33
N ILE A 39 20.30 23.55 -26.97
CA ILE A 39 19.69 22.39 -26.31
C ILE A 39 20.80 21.37 -26.01
N GLY A 40 20.84 20.88 -24.77
CA GLY A 40 21.81 19.87 -24.31
C GLY A 40 23.14 20.44 -23.82
N ASP A 41 23.39 21.74 -24.01
CA ASP A 41 24.57 22.42 -23.49
C ASP A 41 24.33 22.88 -22.04
N ALA A 42 24.93 22.19 -21.08
CA ALA A 42 24.78 22.51 -19.66
C ALA A 42 25.32 23.91 -19.27
N ALA A 43 26.16 24.52 -20.10
CA ALA A 43 26.67 25.87 -19.90
C ALA A 43 25.76 26.95 -20.52
N ALA A 44 24.78 26.57 -21.35
CA ALA A 44 23.89 27.52 -21.99
C ALA A 44 22.92 28.16 -20.98
N GLU A 45 23.00 29.48 -20.84
CA GLU A 45 22.14 30.22 -19.94
C GLU A 45 20.66 30.12 -20.35
N GLY A 46 19.82 29.62 -19.45
CA GLY A 46 18.41 29.38 -19.70
C GLY A 46 18.11 27.95 -20.21
N TRP A 47 19.11 27.10 -20.41
CA TRP A 47 18.92 25.67 -20.61
C TRP A 47 19.07 24.89 -19.30
N ARG A 48 18.23 23.87 -19.10
CA ARG A 48 18.36 22.90 -18.02
C ARG A 48 18.02 21.52 -18.55
N SER A 49 18.99 20.61 -18.59
CA SER A 49 18.75 19.22 -18.99
C SER A 49 17.90 18.50 -17.95
N THR A 50 17.04 17.57 -18.41
CA THR A 50 16.32 16.65 -17.51
C THR A 50 17.35 15.85 -16.71
N PRO A 51 17.27 15.84 -15.36
CA PRO A 51 18.20 15.05 -14.56
C PRO A 51 18.11 13.56 -14.94
N VAL A 52 19.26 12.91 -15.02
CA VAL A 52 19.35 11.46 -15.25
C VAL A 52 19.90 10.82 -13.98
N LEU A 53 19.26 9.75 -13.55
CA LEU A 53 19.71 8.88 -12.50
C LEU A 53 20.40 7.67 -13.13
N THR A 54 21.58 7.32 -12.62
CA THR A 54 22.32 6.15 -13.06
C THR A 54 22.84 5.37 -11.86
N ALA A 55 22.86 4.05 -11.99
CA ALA A 55 23.53 3.16 -11.05
C ALA A 55 24.11 1.95 -11.79
N GLU A 56 25.17 1.38 -11.22
CA GLU A 56 25.86 0.20 -11.74
C GLU A 56 26.20 -0.73 -10.56
N ALA A 57 26.01 -2.02 -10.76
CA ALA A 57 26.40 -3.08 -9.83
C ALA A 57 26.67 -4.36 -10.62
N ASP A 58 27.81 -5.02 -10.38
CA ASP A 58 28.22 -6.28 -11.03
C ASP A 58 28.09 -6.28 -12.57
N GLY A 59 28.36 -5.13 -13.19
CA GLY A 59 28.27 -4.91 -14.65
C GLY A 59 26.83 -4.74 -15.19
N ALA A 60 25.80 -4.81 -14.35
CA ALA A 60 24.44 -4.43 -14.70
C ALA A 60 24.23 -2.93 -14.43
N ASN A 61 23.56 -2.23 -15.34
CA ASN A 61 23.34 -0.79 -15.26
C ASN A 61 21.85 -0.44 -15.37
N ILE A 62 21.50 0.68 -14.77
CA ILE A 62 20.18 1.31 -14.91
C ILE A 62 20.37 2.80 -15.20
N ARG A 63 19.53 3.32 -16.11
CA ARG A 63 19.48 4.73 -16.48
C ARG A 63 18.03 5.18 -16.58
N VAL A 64 17.62 6.10 -15.72
CA VAL A 64 16.24 6.59 -15.61
C VAL A 64 16.22 8.11 -15.66
N PHE A 65 15.30 8.69 -16.42
CA PHE A 65 15.06 10.14 -16.39
C PHE A 65 14.28 10.51 -15.14
N LEU A 66 14.69 11.56 -14.42
CA LEU A 66 13.92 12.13 -13.32
C LEU A 66 13.15 13.34 -13.87
N ASP A 67 11.90 13.13 -14.27
CA ASP A 67 11.11 14.15 -14.97
C ASP A 67 10.34 15.06 -13.99
N ASP A 68 10.96 16.17 -13.62
CA ASP A 68 10.40 17.14 -12.70
C ASP A 68 9.69 18.33 -13.39
N VAL A 69 9.64 18.33 -14.72
CA VAL A 69 9.27 19.49 -15.53
C VAL A 69 8.21 19.21 -16.58
N ASP A 70 7.97 17.96 -16.98
CA ASP A 70 6.96 17.64 -17.99
C ASP A 70 5.56 18.10 -17.55
N PRO A 71 4.87 18.97 -18.32
CA PRO A 71 3.60 19.51 -17.92
C PRO A 71 2.49 18.45 -17.81
N TYR A 72 2.64 17.28 -18.43
CA TYR A 72 1.66 16.19 -18.45
C TYR A 72 1.99 15.05 -17.48
N ARG A 73 2.98 15.24 -16.58
CA ARG A 73 3.38 14.25 -15.57
C ARG A 73 2.35 13.95 -14.46
N ASP A 74 1.24 14.69 -14.39
CA ASP A 74 0.11 14.36 -13.51
C ASP A 74 -1.03 13.75 -14.33
N PHE A 75 -1.43 12.52 -14.01
CA PHE A 75 -2.54 11.82 -14.66
C PHE A 75 -3.89 12.56 -14.60
N ARG A 76 -4.02 13.56 -13.73
CA ARG A 76 -5.26 14.34 -13.54
C ARG A 76 -5.31 15.63 -14.34
N GLY A 77 -4.21 16.06 -14.97
CA GLY A 77 -4.17 17.28 -15.77
C GLY A 77 -2.80 17.96 -15.83
N GLY A 78 -2.73 19.05 -16.60
CA GLY A 78 -1.48 19.79 -16.79
C GLY A 78 -0.98 20.46 -15.51
N MET A 79 0.31 20.33 -15.20
CA MET A 79 0.99 21.06 -14.12
C MET A 79 2.11 21.95 -14.67
N PRO A 80 2.36 23.12 -14.07
CA PRO A 80 3.51 23.92 -14.45
C PRO A 80 4.83 23.16 -14.20
N PRO A 81 5.88 23.44 -14.99
CA PRO A 81 7.22 22.93 -14.70
C PRO A 81 7.64 23.37 -13.29
N LYS A 82 8.08 22.41 -12.46
CA LYS A 82 8.56 22.69 -11.10
C LYS A 82 9.86 21.91 -10.88
N PRO A 83 10.99 22.45 -11.36
CA PRO A 83 12.32 21.90 -11.11
C PRO A 83 12.51 21.50 -9.65
N LEU A 84 13.05 20.29 -9.43
CA LEU A 84 13.49 19.89 -8.10
C LEU A 84 14.73 20.69 -7.68
N PRO A 85 14.86 21.00 -6.37
CA PRO A 85 16.11 21.43 -5.78
C PRO A 85 17.26 20.46 -6.07
N ALA A 86 18.50 20.98 -6.14
CA ALA A 86 19.67 20.16 -6.43
C ALA A 86 19.90 19.05 -5.39
N ASP A 87 19.60 19.33 -4.11
CA ASP A 87 19.72 18.36 -3.02
C ASP A 87 18.74 17.20 -3.17
N ASP A 88 17.51 17.48 -3.62
CA ASP A 88 16.50 16.43 -3.88
C ASP A 88 16.93 15.53 -5.04
N VAL A 89 17.47 16.13 -6.12
CA VAL A 89 18.05 15.35 -7.24
C VAL A 89 19.22 14.50 -6.75
N ALA A 90 20.10 15.03 -5.90
CA ALA A 90 21.20 14.29 -5.31
C ALA A 90 20.70 13.13 -4.43
N ARG A 91 19.64 13.35 -3.65
CA ARG A 91 19.02 12.30 -2.83
C ARG A 91 18.43 11.17 -3.68
N TRP A 92 17.71 11.49 -4.76
CA TRP A 92 17.23 10.48 -5.71
C TRP A 92 18.36 9.64 -6.32
N ARG A 93 19.49 10.28 -6.69
CA ARG A 93 20.68 9.57 -7.17
C ARG A 93 21.25 8.62 -6.13
N GLN A 94 21.36 9.08 -4.88
CA GLN A 94 21.86 8.24 -3.77
C GLN A 94 20.96 7.03 -3.54
N LEU A 95 19.64 7.23 -3.48
CA LEU A 95 18.66 6.15 -3.28
C LEU A 95 18.72 5.12 -4.42
N LEU A 96 18.77 5.55 -5.68
CA LEU A 96 18.91 4.61 -6.80
C LEU A 96 20.24 3.84 -6.73
N LYS A 97 21.34 4.53 -6.37
CA LYS A 97 22.66 3.91 -6.24
C LYS A 97 22.70 2.87 -5.11
N GLY A 98 21.97 3.08 -4.02
CA GLY A 98 21.86 2.11 -2.93
C GLY A 98 20.89 0.96 -3.23
N ALA A 99 19.78 1.25 -3.92
CA ALA A 99 18.77 0.26 -4.30
C ALA A 99 19.25 -0.73 -5.37
N TRP A 100 20.02 -0.25 -6.35
CA TRP A 100 20.41 -1.05 -7.52
C TRP A 100 21.23 -2.31 -7.18
N PRO A 101 22.26 -2.26 -6.33
CA PRO A 101 22.97 -3.45 -5.86
C PRO A 101 22.06 -4.48 -5.18
N LEU A 102 21.04 -4.04 -4.43
CA LEU A 102 20.08 -4.94 -3.78
C LEU A 102 19.31 -5.76 -4.82
N LEU A 103 18.86 -5.11 -5.89
CA LEU A 103 18.11 -5.76 -6.98
C LEU A 103 19.00 -6.72 -7.78
N VAL A 104 20.22 -6.29 -8.13
CA VAL A 104 21.16 -7.10 -8.91
C VAL A 104 21.61 -8.34 -8.14
N ALA A 105 22.00 -8.18 -6.88
CA ALA A 105 22.44 -9.29 -6.03
C ALA A 105 21.33 -10.31 -5.80
N GLN A 106 20.08 -9.86 -5.73
CA GLN A 106 18.93 -10.72 -5.52
C GLN A 106 18.54 -11.53 -6.75
N ASN A 107 18.40 -10.87 -7.91
CA ASN A 107 18.00 -11.50 -9.16
C ASN A 107 18.38 -10.61 -10.34
N ARG A 108 19.59 -10.84 -10.88
CA ARG A 108 20.12 -10.07 -12.01
C ARG A 108 19.17 -10.01 -13.22
N PRO A 109 18.60 -11.11 -13.75
CA PRO A 109 17.63 -11.04 -14.83
C PRO A 109 16.42 -10.14 -14.51
N HIS A 110 15.95 -10.13 -13.26
CA HIS A 110 14.87 -9.25 -12.84
C HIS A 110 15.31 -7.78 -12.77
N ALA A 111 16.52 -7.51 -12.27
CA ALA A 111 17.08 -6.15 -12.27
C ALA A 111 17.21 -5.60 -13.71
N GLU A 112 17.72 -6.41 -14.64
CA GLU A 112 17.81 -6.04 -16.06
C GLU A 112 16.41 -5.80 -16.67
N ALA A 113 15.40 -6.56 -16.28
CA ALA A 113 14.01 -6.30 -16.68
C ALA A 113 13.48 -4.96 -16.11
N ILE A 114 13.81 -4.61 -14.86
CA ILE A 114 13.49 -3.30 -14.28
C ILE A 114 14.14 -2.18 -15.10
N ALA A 115 15.43 -2.30 -15.41
CA ALA A 115 16.16 -1.30 -16.20
C ALA A 115 15.59 -1.13 -17.62
N ALA A 116 15.03 -2.19 -18.20
CA ALA A 116 14.35 -2.13 -19.50
C ALA A 116 12.92 -1.56 -19.41
N ALA A 117 12.23 -1.76 -18.29
CA ALA A 117 10.81 -1.40 -18.13
C ALA A 117 10.59 0.01 -17.61
N VAL A 118 11.52 0.59 -16.85
CA VAL A 118 11.38 1.92 -16.25
C VAL A 118 12.25 2.93 -16.99
N ILE A 119 11.62 3.88 -17.69
CA ILE A 119 12.29 4.90 -18.50
C ILE A 119 12.36 6.22 -17.75
N SER A 120 11.29 6.63 -17.08
CA SER A 120 11.21 7.88 -16.33
C SER A 120 10.55 7.72 -14.96
N ILE A 121 10.99 8.56 -14.02
CA ILE A 121 10.37 8.76 -12.73
C ILE A 121 9.91 10.20 -12.64
N ASP A 122 8.61 10.39 -12.40
CA ASP A 122 8.00 11.68 -12.08
C ASP A 122 8.03 11.85 -10.55
N PRO A 123 8.92 12.69 -10.00
CA PRO A 123 9.17 12.71 -8.57
C PRO A 123 8.08 13.48 -7.82
N LEU A 124 7.70 12.92 -6.67
CA LEU A 124 6.86 13.57 -5.67
C LEU A 124 7.64 13.76 -4.37
N PRO A 125 7.23 14.73 -3.52
CA PRO A 125 7.77 14.86 -2.18
C PRO A 125 7.66 13.55 -1.38
N ALA A 126 8.57 13.37 -0.41
CA ALA A 126 8.46 12.27 0.54
C ALA A 126 7.11 12.30 1.25
N THR A 127 6.52 11.12 1.44
CA THR A 127 5.29 10.91 2.21
C THR A 127 5.63 10.42 3.62
N GLU A 128 4.61 10.13 4.42
CA GLU A 128 4.81 9.48 5.72
C GLU A 128 5.60 8.18 5.57
N SER A 129 6.55 7.96 6.48
CA SER A 129 7.34 6.73 6.52
C SER A 129 6.44 5.48 6.52
N HIS A 130 6.83 4.48 5.74
CA HIS A 130 6.08 3.25 5.48
C HIS A 130 4.76 3.38 4.69
N ARG A 131 4.43 4.58 4.19
CA ARG A 131 3.32 4.81 3.23
C ARG A 131 3.83 5.51 1.97
N PRO A 132 4.77 4.89 1.21
CA PRO A 132 5.20 5.47 -0.05
C PRO A 132 4.02 5.55 -1.03
N TYR A 133 4.00 6.58 -1.86
CA TYR A 133 3.13 6.64 -3.01
C TYR A 133 3.92 6.29 -4.26
N SER A 134 3.41 5.35 -5.04
CA SER A 134 3.85 5.15 -6.41
C SER A 134 2.65 4.83 -7.31
N GLY A 135 2.79 5.11 -8.60
CA GLY A 135 1.78 4.76 -9.57
C GLY A 135 2.26 4.89 -11.00
N SER A 136 1.84 3.93 -11.81
CA SER A 136 2.04 3.88 -13.25
C SER A 136 0.70 3.96 -13.98
N SER A 137 0.72 4.35 -15.25
CA SER A 137 -0.46 4.41 -16.10
C SER A 137 -0.19 3.80 -17.46
N ASN A 138 -1.15 3.07 -18.02
CA ASN A 138 -1.05 2.55 -19.40
C ASN A 138 -0.92 3.68 -20.44
N ALA A 139 -1.40 4.90 -20.12
CA ALA A 139 -1.26 6.06 -20.98
C ALA A 139 0.14 6.69 -20.93
N SER A 140 0.95 6.37 -19.91
CA SER A 140 2.35 6.78 -19.75
C SER A 140 3.21 5.53 -19.55
N PHE A 141 3.30 4.70 -20.60
CA PHE A 141 4.04 3.45 -20.54
C PHE A 141 5.49 3.71 -20.12
N ALA A 142 6.01 2.90 -19.20
CA ALA A 142 7.35 3.00 -18.62
C ALA A 142 7.64 4.29 -17.80
N GLY A 143 6.64 5.15 -17.59
CA GLY A 143 6.70 6.30 -16.70
C GLY A 143 6.13 5.97 -15.31
N VAL A 144 6.91 6.28 -14.28
CA VAL A 144 6.58 5.95 -12.89
C VAL A 144 6.47 7.22 -12.08
N ARG A 145 5.31 7.49 -11.49
CA ARG A 145 5.18 8.56 -10.51
C ARG A 145 5.49 8.01 -9.13
N ALA A 146 6.42 8.61 -8.39
CA ALA A 146 6.82 8.09 -7.08
C ALA A 146 7.18 9.19 -6.08
N SER A 147 6.71 9.06 -4.83
CA SER A 147 7.22 9.81 -3.69
C SER A 147 8.68 9.45 -3.43
N MET A 148 9.48 10.43 -3.02
CA MET A 148 10.86 10.20 -2.62
C MET A 148 10.94 9.08 -1.55
N PRO A 149 11.68 7.99 -1.83
CA PRO A 149 11.86 6.91 -0.86
C PRO A 149 12.61 7.36 0.40
N ASN A 150 12.26 6.75 1.53
CA ASN A 150 12.92 6.99 2.81
C ASN A 150 14.31 6.32 2.86
N ASP A 151 14.44 5.12 2.29
CA ASP A 151 15.65 4.32 2.27
C ASP A 151 15.80 3.53 0.95
N ASP A 152 16.95 2.88 0.80
CA ASP A 152 17.32 2.13 -0.41
C ASP A 152 16.43 0.90 -0.62
N GLU A 153 15.96 0.26 0.46
CA GLU A 153 15.03 -0.87 0.40
C GLU A 153 13.69 -0.44 -0.16
N GLN A 154 13.15 0.68 0.31
CA GLN A 154 11.90 1.25 -0.18
C GLN A 154 12.04 1.66 -1.66
N CYS A 155 13.18 2.23 -2.05
CA CYS A 155 13.43 2.55 -3.47
C CYS A 155 13.45 1.28 -4.33
N ALA A 156 14.10 0.20 -3.87
CA ALA A 156 14.12 -1.09 -4.56
C ALA A 156 12.72 -1.72 -4.65
N GLU A 157 11.95 -1.73 -3.56
CA GLU A 157 10.58 -2.22 -3.52
C GLU A 157 9.69 -1.44 -4.50
N THR A 158 9.78 -0.10 -4.53
CA THR A 158 9.03 0.73 -5.48
C THR A 158 9.37 0.38 -6.93
N LEU A 159 10.64 0.17 -7.27
CA LEU A 159 11.01 -0.23 -8.64
C LEU A 159 10.47 -1.61 -9.01
N VAL A 160 10.48 -2.57 -8.08
CA VAL A 160 9.86 -3.89 -8.28
C VAL A 160 8.34 -3.74 -8.48
N HIS A 161 7.67 -2.98 -7.62
CA HIS A 161 6.23 -2.72 -7.68
C HIS A 161 5.82 -2.14 -9.03
N GLU A 162 6.47 -1.06 -9.44
CA GLU A 162 6.07 -0.32 -10.62
C GLU A 162 6.43 -1.07 -11.91
N THR A 163 7.54 -1.84 -11.92
CA THR A 163 7.86 -2.74 -13.03
C THR A 163 6.77 -3.80 -13.24
N ARG A 164 6.15 -4.29 -12.16
CA ARG A 164 5.01 -5.22 -12.27
C ARG A 164 3.80 -4.55 -12.91
N HIS A 165 3.49 -3.31 -12.55
CA HIS A 165 2.41 -2.55 -13.18
C HIS A 165 2.69 -2.26 -14.66
N VAL A 166 3.91 -1.84 -15.01
CA VAL A 166 4.31 -1.62 -16.41
C VAL A 166 4.20 -2.91 -17.23
N THR A 167 4.69 -4.03 -16.68
CA THR A 167 4.63 -5.34 -17.34
C THR A 167 3.19 -5.79 -17.58
N LEU A 168 2.34 -5.75 -16.56
CA LEU A 168 0.93 -6.12 -16.71
C LEU A 168 0.18 -5.15 -17.62
N GLY A 169 0.52 -3.86 -17.58
CA GLY A 169 0.01 -2.84 -18.49
C GLY A 169 0.26 -3.19 -19.96
N ALA A 170 1.48 -3.62 -20.30
CA ALA A 170 1.80 -4.12 -21.64
C ALA A 170 0.99 -5.38 -21.99
N LEU A 171 0.89 -6.34 -21.08
CA LEU A 171 0.13 -7.57 -21.32
C LEU A 171 -1.36 -7.30 -21.55
N LEU A 172 -1.94 -6.32 -20.85
CA LEU A 172 -3.33 -5.90 -21.02
C LEU A 172 -3.63 -5.30 -22.40
N GLN A 173 -2.61 -4.83 -23.13
CA GLN A 173 -2.77 -4.41 -24.54
C GLN A 173 -2.84 -5.59 -25.50
N LEU A 174 -2.32 -6.75 -25.09
CA LEU A 174 -2.20 -7.95 -25.93
C LEU A 174 -3.27 -8.99 -25.62
N LYS A 175 -3.73 -9.04 -24.38
CA LYS A 175 -4.60 -10.09 -23.84
C LYS A 175 -5.71 -9.51 -22.98
N LYS A 176 -6.89 -10.14 -23.05
CA LYS A 176 -8.01 -9.87 -22.16
C LYS A 176 -7.92 -10.83 -20.98
N PHE A 177 -7.73 -10.33 -19.75
CA PHE A 177 -7.64 -11.18 -18.54
C PHE A 177 -8.96 -11.28 -17.76
N ILE A 178 -9.88 -10.34 -17.95
CA ILE A 178 -11.17 -10.28 -17.24
C ILE A 178 -12.27 -10.17 -18.28
N ASP A 179 -13.27 -11.04 -18.20
CA ASP A 179 -14.39 -11.05 -19.13
C ASP A 179 -15.42 -9.95 -18.87
N ALA A 180 -15.69 -9.67 -17.59
CA ALA A 180 -16.57 -8.61 -17.11
C ALA A 180 -16.06 -8.05 -15.77
N ASP A 181 -15.98 -6.72 -15.64
CA ASP A 181 -15.47 -6.01 -14.44
C ASP A 181 -16.59 -5.22 -13.73
N ASP A 182 -17.84 -5.60 -13.95
CA ASP A 182 -19.07 -4.92 -13.50
C ASP A 182 -19.71 -5.55 -12.26
N GLY A 183 -19.07 -6.57 -11.67
CA GLY A 183 -19.57 -7.23 -10.47
C GLY A 183 -19.14 -6.56 -9.16
N PRO A 184 -19.33 -7.23 -8.01
CA PRO A 184 -19.10 -6.62 -6.70
C PRO A 184 -17.62 -6.25 -6.50
N LEU A 185 -17.40 -5.20 -5.70
CA LEU A 185 -16.08 -4.82 -5.23
C LEU A 185 -15.52 -5.90 -4.30
N LEU A 186 -14.20 -5.94 -4.18
CA LEU A 186 -13.45 -6.99 -3.53
C LEU A 186 -12.51 -6.39 -2.48
N TYR A 187 -12.21 -7.17 -1.45
CA TYR A 187 -11.22 -6.79 -0.43
C TYR A 187 -9.80 -6.88 -0.99
N ALA A 188 -9.05 -5.78 -0.91
CA ALA A 188 -7.63 -5.70 -1.24
C ALA A 188 -6.81 -5.49 0.04
N PRO A 189 -5.99 -6.45 0.50
CA PRO A 189 -5.29 -6.32 1.79
C PRO A 189 -4.24 -5.20 1.90
N TRP A 190 -3.91 -4.57 0.77
CA TRP A 190 -2.94 -3.49 0.64
C TRP A 190 -3.62 -2.13 0.38
N ARG A 191 -4.95 -2.05 0.46
CA ARG A 191 -5.70 -0.80 0.32
C ARG A 191 -6.85 -0.73 1.31
N ASP A 192 -7.15 0.49 1.72
CA ASP A 192 -8.26 0.77 2.61
C ASP A 192 -9.62 0.71 1.89
N ASP A 193 -9.69 0.97 0.57
CA ASP A 193 -10.92 0.93 -0.23
C ASP A 193 -11.16 -0.43 -0.91
N PRO A 194 -12.42 -0.88 -1.05
CA PRO A 194 -12.79 -2.01 -1.90
C PRO A 194 -12.41 -1.77 -3.37
N ARG A 195 -12.02 -2.84 -4.09
CA ARG A 195 -11.47 -2.75 -5.45
C ARG A 195 -12.31 -3.53 -6.48
N PRO A 196 -12.41 -3.05 -7.73
CA PRO A 196 -12.93 -3.88 -8.82
C PRO A 196 -11.97 -5.05 -9.09
N LEU A 197 -12.42 -6.04 -9.87
CA LEU A 197 -11.63 -7.24 -10.19
C LEU A 197 -10.36 -6.87 -10.96
N SER A 198 -10.42 -5.88 -11.87
CA SER A 198 -9.24 -5.32 -12.53
C SER A 198 -8.21 -4.76 -11.55
N GLY A 199 -8.69 -4.07 -10.50
CA GLY A 199 -7.86 -3.57 -9.42
C GLY A 199 -7.20 -4.67 -8.59
N GLN A 200 -7.91 -5.78 -8.35
CA GLN A 200 -7.36 -6.95 -7.67
C GLN A 200 -6.27 -7.63 -8.50
N LEU A 201 -6.48 -7.79 -9.81
CA LEU A 201 -5.50 -8.36 -10.72
C LEU A 201 -4.19 -7.55 -10.74
N GLN A 202 -4.32 -6.22 -10.85
CA GLN A 202 -3.19 -5.29 -10.77
C GLN A 202 -2.44 -5.42 -9.45
N GLY A 203 -3.18 -5.42 -8.34
CA GLY A 203 -2.60 -5.54 -7.01
C GLY A 203 -1.87 -6.88 -6.80
N VAL A 204 -2.52 -8.01 -7.07
CA VAL A 204 -1.91 -9.32 -6.80
C VAL A 204 -0.66 -9.56 -7.65
N TYR A 205 -0.64 -9.08 -8.90
CA TYR A 205 0.54 -9.18 -9.77
C TYR A 205 1.74 -8.39 -9.22
N ALA A 206 1.49 -7.18 -8.71
CA ALA A 206 2.49 -6.38 -8.02
C ALA A 206 2.96 -7.02 -6.70
N PHE A 207 2.04 -7.44 -5.85
CA PHE A 207 2.34 -7.95 -4.51
C PHE A 207 3.00 -9.33 -4.52
N VAL A 208 2.82 -10.15 -5.55
CA VAL A 208 3.67 -11.34 -5.78
C VAL A 208 5.13 -10.91 -6.02
N GLY A 209 5.37 -9.85 -6.80
CA GLY A 209 6.70 -9.27 -6.97
C GLY A 209 7.32 -8.78 -5.66
N ILE A 210 6.56 -8.00 -4.89
CA ILE A 210 6.99 -7.46 -3.58
C ILE A 210 7.26 -8.60 -2.58
N THR A 211 6.42 -9.63 -2.54
CA THR A 211 6.62 -10.80 -1.67
C THR A 211 7.93 -11.50 -2.02
N GLY A 212 8.20 -11.72 -3.30
CA GLY A 212 9.46 -12.28 -3.79
C GLY A 212 10.68 -11.40 -3.47
N PHE A 213 10.50 -10.07 -3.46
CA PHE A 213 11.53 -9.12 -3.02
C PHE A 213 11.91 -9.37 -1.55
N TRP A 214 10.94 -9.28 -0.64
CA TRP A 214 11.17 -9.42 0.81
C TRP A 214 11.62 -10.80 1.24
N ARG A 215 11.19 -11.85 0.53
CA ARG A 215 11.60 -13.24 0.78
C ARG A 215 13.11 -13.45 0.84
N GLN A 216 13.86 -12.75 -0.01
CA GLN A 216 15.31 -12.91 -0.13
C GLN A 216 16.09 -12.01 0.84
N ARG A 217 15.40 -11.26 1.70
CA ARG A 217 16.01 -10.34 2.65
C ARG A 217 16.03 -10.93 4.05
N SER A 218 17.06 -10.58 4.81
CA SER A 218 17.26 -11.03 6.18
C SER A 218 16.96 -9.92 7.20
N GLY A 219 16.62 -10.33 8.41
CA GLY A 219 16.41 -9.43 9.55
C GLY A 219 14.94 -9.33 9.95
N PRO A 220 14.65 -8.91 11.20
CA PRO A 220 13.30 -9.01 11.75
C PRO A 220 12.23 -8.28 10.92
N ALA A 221 12.52 -7.05 10.48
CA ALA A 221 11.60 -6.27 9.66
C ALA A 221 11.34 -6.91 8.28
N ALA A 222 12.38 -7.42 7.62
CA ALA A 222 12.25 -8.11 6.33
C ALA A 222 11.47 -9.42 6.45
N THR A 223 11.73 -10.21 7.50
CA THR A 223 10.99 -11.45 7.77
C THR A 223 9.52 -11.17 8.05
N PHE A 224 9.20 -10.08 8.76
CA PHE A 224 7.83 -9.61 8.96
C PHE A 224 7.17 -9.19 7.64
N GLU A 225 7.84 -8.40 6.79
CA GLU A 225 7.27 -8.02 5.49
C GLU A 225 6.99 -9.24 4.62
N PHE A 226 7.92 -10.19 4.53
CA PHE A 226 7.68 -11.43 3.79
C PHE A 226 6.46 -12.19 4.33
N ALA A 227 6.36 -12.37 5.66
CA ALA A 227 5.23 -13.03 6.30
C ALA A 227 3.89 -12.32 6.01
N LEU A 228 3.88 -10.98 6.15
CA LEU A 228 2.72 -10.14 5.89
C LEU A 228 2.27 -10.25 4.43
N ARG A 229 3.18 -10.02 3.48
CA ARG A 229 2.83 -10.01 2.06
C ARG A 229 2.42 -11.39 1.57
N LYS A 230 3.07 -12.45 2.06
CA LYS A 230 2.67 -13.83 1.79
C LYS A 230 1.22 -14.09 2.21
N MET A 231 0.84 -13.77 3.45
CA MET A 231 -0.56 -13.96 3.91
C MET A 231 -1.57 -13.15 3.08
N GLN A 232 -1.22 -11.92 2.70
CA GLN A 232 -2.07 -11.07 1.87
C GLN A 232 -2.25 -11.63 0.45
N VAL A 233 -1.15 -12.07 -0.18
CA VAL A 233 -1.14 -12.67 -1.52
C VAL A 233 -1.90 -13.99 -1.52
N ASP A 234 -1.63 -14.88 -0.56
CA ASP A 234 -2.29 -16.19 -0.45
C ASP A 234 -3.83 -16.01 -0.36
N ARG A 235 -4.28 -15.06 0.45
CA ARG A 235 -5.71 -14.73 0.59
C ARG A 235 -6.34 -14.26 -0.72
N VAL A 236 -5.68 -13.36 -1.45
CA VAL A 236 -6.22 -12.82 -2.70
C VAL A 236 -6.19 -13.87 -3.81
N LEU A 237 -5.11 -14.66 -3.92
CA LEU A 237 -5.00 -15.72 -4.90
C LEU A 237 -6.05 -16.83 -4.68
N ALA A 238 -6.34 -17.18 -3.42
CA ALA A 238 -7.41 -18.12 -3.11
C ALA A 238 -8.79 -17.59 -3.59
N ALA A 239 -9.09 -16.31 -3.34
CA ALA A 239 -10.32 -15.68 -3.81
C ALA A 239 -10.41 -15.60 -5.34
N LEU A 240 -9.30 -15.28 -6.02
CA LEU A 240 -9.24 -15.19 -7.48
C LEU A 240 -9.26 -16.56 -8.17
N GLY A 241 -8.84 -17.63 -7.48
CA GLY A 241 -8.95 -19.00 -7.99
C GLY A 241 -10.39 -19.46 -8.23
N GLU A 242 -11.33 -18.93 -7.46
CA GLU A 242 -12.76 -19.21 -7.56
C GLU A 242 -13.53 -18.20 -8.44
N GLU A 243 -12.84 -17.21 -9.01
CA GLU A 243 -13.47 -16.13 -9.77
C GLU A 243 -13.84 -16.57 -11.19
N THR A 244 -15.14 -16.59 -11.48
CA THR A 244 -15.68 -17.04 -12.77
C THR A 244 -15.62 -15.97 -13.85
N ARG A 245 -15.42 -14.70 -13.49
CA ARG A 245 -15.30 -13.57 -14.43
C ARG A 245 -13.90 -13.43 -15.06
N LEU A 246 -12.94 -14.28 -14.69
CA LEU A 246 -11.63 -14.31 -15.35
C LEU A 246 -11.74 -14.99 -16.71
N SER A 247 -11.06 -14.43 -17.72
CA SER A 247 -10.93 -15.06 -19.04
C SER A 247 -10.00 -16.30 -18.97
N PRO A 248 -9.86 -17.09 -20.06
CA PRO A 248 -8.84 -18.15 -20.10
C PRO A 248 -7.42 -17.67 -19.81
N ASP A 249 -7.00 -16.53 -20.38
CA ASP A 249 -5.68 -15.93 -20.09
C ASP A 249 -5.62 -15.41 -18.64
N GLY A 250 -6.73 -14.89 -18.10
CA GLY A 250 -6.90 -14.52 -16.68
C GLY A 250 -6.61 -15.67 -15.73
N ARG A 251 -7.29 -16.80 -15.95
CA ARG A 251 -7.12 -18.01 -15.15
C ARG A 251 -5.70 -18.57 -15.27
N ALA A 252 -5.11 -18.54 -16.46
CA ALA A 252 -3.71 -18.96 -16.65
C ALA A 252 -2.73 -18.07 -15.88
N LEU A 253 -2.94 -16.75 -15.89
CA LEU A 253 -2.14 -15.81 -15.10
C LEU A 253 -2.25 -16.10 -13.60
N ILE A 254 -3.47 -16.23 -13.07
CA ILE A 254 -3.69 -16.53 -11.65
C ILE A 254 -3.08 -17.89 -11.28
N ALA A 255 -3.23 -18.91 -12.11
CA ALA A 255 -2.60 -20.21 -11.88
C ALA A 255 -1.07 -20.11 -11.82
N GLY A 256 -0.43 -19.32 -12.69
CA GLY A 256 1.02 -19.08 -12.66
C GLY A 256 1.49 -18.33 -11.42
N LEU A 257 0.72 -17.33 -10.97
CA LEU A 257 0.99 -16.59 -9.73
C LEU A 257 0.82 -17.50 -8.50
N SER A 258 -0.24 -18.30 -8.45
CA SER A 258 -0.48 -19.30 -7.40
C SER A 258 0.62 -20.36 -7.37
N GLY A 259 1.06 -20.84 -8.53
CA GLY A 259 2.20 -21.77 -8.63
C GLY A 259 3.48 -21.15 -8.07
N THR A 260 3.72 -19.87 -8.35
CA THR A 260 4.87 -19.13 -7.80
C THR A 260 4.76 -18.99 -6.28
N ALA A 261 3.60 -18.53 -5.77
CA ALA A 261 3.38 -18.34 -4.33
C ALA A 261 3.46 -19.66 -3.55
N ALA A 262 2.97 -20.76 -4.13
CA ALA A 262 3.05 -22.09 -3.53
C ALA A 262 4.50 -22.54 -3.28
N THR A 263 5.48 -22.09 -4.08
CA THR A 263 6.90 -22.40 -3.84
C THR A 263 7.44 -21.83 -2.52
N TRP A 264 6.77 -20.84 -1.94
CA TRP A 264 7.14 -20.19 -0.68
C TRP A 264 6.43 -20.80 0.54
N SER A 265 5.50 -21.73 0.33
CA SER A 265 4.65 -22.29 1.39
C SER A 265 5.43 -23.07 2.46
N THR A 266 6.57 -23.66 2.07
CA THR A 266 7.42 -24.48 2.95
C THR A 266 8.53 -23.70 3.62
N GLU A 267 8.65 -22.40 3.36
CA GLU A 267 9.74 -21.59 3.90
C GLU A 267 9.51 -21.26 5.37
N PRO A 268 10.50 -21.55 6.25
CA PRO A 268 10.37 -21.25 7.66
C PRO A 268 10.40 -19.74 7.87
N VAL A 269 9.37 -19.24 8.53
CA VAL A 269 9.27 -17.85 8.99
C VAL A 269 9.33 -17.84 10.50
N ALA A 270 10.10 -16.92 11.08
CA ALA A 270 10.24 -16.78 12.52
C ALA A 270 8.84 -16.67 13.19
N PRO A 271 8.57 -17.40 14.30
CA PRO A 271 7.24 -17.42 14.92
C PRO A 271 6.70 -16.03 15.29
N GLU A 272 7.58 -15.13 15.73
CA GLU A 272 7.21 -13.75 16.04
C GLU A 272 6.72 -12.99 14.80
N ALA A 273 7.45 -13.08 13.69
CA ALA A 273 7.07 -12.44 12.43
C ALA A 273 5.73 -13.00 11.90
N THR A 274 5.52 -14.31 11.98
CA THR A 274 4.25 -14.96 11.63
C THR A 274 3.09 -14.43 12.48
N ARG A 275 3.27 -14.35 13.80
CA ARG A 275 2.26 -13.81 14.71
C ARG A 275 1.94 -12.35 14.41
N LEU A 276 2.96 -11.51 14.27
CA LEU A 276 2.80 -10.08 13.98
C LEU A 276 2.13 -9.85 12.61
N ALA A 277 2.45 -10.66 11.60
CA ALA A 277 1.78 -10.62 10.29
C ALA A 277 0.31 -11.03 10.40
N ALA A 278 -0.01 -12.06 11.19
CA ALA A 278 -1.39 -12.45 11.48
C ALA A 278 -2.16 -11.38 12.28
N ASP A 279 -1.48 -10.65 13.16
CA ASP A 279 -2.01 -9.46 13.85
C ASP A 279 -2.33 -8.34 12.85
N ALA A 280 -1.36 -7.94 12.02
CA ALA A 280 -1.55 -6.89 11.03
C ALA A 280 -2.64 -7.20 10.00
N THR A 281 -2.71 -8.43 9.50
CA THR A 281 -3.74 -8.83 8.52
C THR A 281 -5.15 -8.89 9.10
N ALA A 282 -5.29 -9.40 10.33
CA ALA A 282 -6.57 -9.45 11.03
C ALA A 282 -7.05 -8.04 11.40
N ASP A 283 -6.15 -7.17 11.90
CA ASP A 283 -6.43 -5.78 12.24
C ASP A 283 -7.00 -5.00 11.05
N HIS A 284 -6.26 -5.02 9.93
CA HIS A 284 -6.68 -4.32 8.71
C HIS A 284 -8.03 -4.85 8.21
N TYR A 285 -8.20 -6.17 8.15
CA TYR A 285 -9.45 -6.76 7.65
C TYR A 285 -10.65 -6.47 8.56
N ALA A 286 -10.47 -6.54 9.89
CA ALA A 286 -11.52 -6.22 10.85
C ALA A 286 -12.02 -4.79 10.66
N GLN A 287 -11.09 -3.81 10.59
CA GLN A 287 -11.44 -2.42 10.37
C GLN A 287 -12.08 -2.19 9.00
N TRP A 288 -11.56 -2.85 7.96
CA TRP A 288 -12.12 -2.80 6.60
C TRP A 288 -13.57 -3.31 6.58
N ARG A 289 -13.86 -4.44 7.26
CA ARG A 289 -15.22 -4.96 7.36
C ARG A 289 -16.16 -3.98 8.06
N MET A 290 -15.74 -3.38 9.19
CA MET A 290 -16.56 -2.39 9.90
C MET A 290 -17.00 -1.21 9.03
N LEU A 291 -16.18 -0.84 8.03
CA LEU A 291 -16.44 0.28 7.13
C LEU A 291 -17.23 -0.14 5.89
N HIS A 292 -16.89 -1.29 5.31
CA HIS A 292 -17.33 -1.66 3.97
C HIS A 292 -18.37 -2.77 3.93
N MET A 293 -18.50 -3.56 4.98
CA MET A 293 -19.43 -4.68 5.00
C MET A 293 -20.77 -4.28 5.63
N PRO A 294 -21.88 -4.34 4.86
CA PRO A 294 -23.20 -4.10 5.43
C PRO A 294 -23.62 -5.31 6.30
N ALA A 295 -24.10 -5.03 7.51
CA ALA A 295 -24.74 -6.04 8.34
C ALA A 295 -26.19 -6.29 7.86
N PRO A 296 -26.69 -7.55 7.85
CA PRO A 296 -28.07 -7.85 7.47
C PRO A 296 -29.08 -7.16 8.40
N ARG A 297 -29.93 -6.28 7.85
CA ARG A 297 -30.81 -5.40 8.66
C ARG A 297 -31.84 -6.16 9.49
N ASP A 298 -32.37 -7.24 8.94
CA ASP A 298 -33.30 -8.16 9.60
C ASP A 298 -32.64 -8.81 10.82
N TRP A 299 -31.42 -9.32 10.66
CA TRP A 299 -30.66 -9.90 11.76
C TRP A 299 -30.30 -8.85 12.82
N VAL A 300 -29.83 -7.67 12.42
CA VAL A 300 -29.49 -6.58 13.37
C VAL A 300 -30.72 -6.19 14.20
N THR A 301 -31.89 -6.07 13.56
CA THR A 301 -33.15 -5.76 14.25
C THR A 301 -33.53 -6.85 15.25
N ALA A 302 -33.41 -8.11 14.86
CA ALA A 302 -33.68 -9.25 15.74
C ALA A 302 -32.71 -9.31 16.93
N ALA A 303 -31.42 -9.11 16.68
CA ALA A 303 -30.37 -9.09 17.70
C ALA A 303 -30.59 -7.93 18.69
N ALA A 304 -30.83 -6.71 18.20
CA ALA A 304 -31.09 -5.56 19.06
C ALA A 304 -32.34 -5.76 19.94
N ASN A 305 -33.41 -6.36 19.38
CA ASN A 305 -34.61 -6.70 20.14
C ASN A 305 -34.31 -7.78 21.21
N ALA A 306 -33.57 -8.83 20.85
CA ALA A 306 -33.17 -9.87 21.79
C ALA A 306 -32.37 -9.30 22.97
N TRP A 307 -31.38 -8.45 22.68
CA TRP A 307 -30.58 -7.75 23.69
C TRP A 307 -31.44 -6.95 24.67
N ARG A 308 -32.33 -6.08 24.17
CA ARG A 308 -33.20 -5.22 25.01
C ARG A 308 -34.13 -6.01 25.94
N HIS A 309 -34.46 -7.26 25.61
CA HIS A 309 -35.33 -8.12 26.40
C HIS A 309 -34.57 -9.22 27.16
N GLY A 310 -33.24 -9.16 27.22
CA GLY A 310 -32.42 -10.17 27.92
C GLY A 310 -32.52 -11.57 27.31
N ARG A 311 -32.81 -11.69 26.01
CA ARG A 311 -32.90 -12.97 25.29
C ARG A 311 -31.55 -13.35 24.67
N PRO A 312 -31.30 -14.64 24.39
CA PRO A 312 -30.07 -15.07 23.71
C PRO A 312 -29.90 -14.39 22.34
N CYS A 313 -28.64 -14.16 21.94
CA CYS A 313 -28.32 -13.63 20.61
C CYS A 313 -28.81 -14.61 19.54
N PRO A 314 -29.47 -14.13 18.47
CA PRO A 314 -29.76 -14.97 17.31
C PRO A 314 -28.47 -15.54 16.70
N PRO A 315 -28.52 -16.71 16.03
CA PRO A 315 -27.36 -17.28 15.36
C PRO A 315 -26.68 -16.26 14.45
N VAL A 316 -25.34 -16.21 14.47
CA VAL A 316 -24.56 -15.32 13.61
C VAL A 316 -24.78 -15.73 12.16
N PRO A 317 -25.18 -14.81 11.26
CA PRO A 317 -25.48 -15.15 9.88
C PRO A 317 -24.21 -15.59 9.16
N ILE A 318 -24.31 -16.59 8.29
CA ILE A 318 -23.22 -16.94 7.36
C ILE A 318 -22.91 -15.70 6.51
N ASP A 319 -21.63 -15.43 6.25
CA ASP A 319 -21.22 -14.28 5.44
C ASP A 319 -21.88 -14.40 4.05
N PRO A 320 -22.84 -13.54 3.69
CA PRO A 320 -23.43 -13.59 2.35
C PRO A 320 -22.33 -13.34 1.32
N ARG A 321 -22.57 -13.65 0.03
CA ARG A 321 -21.67 -13.21 -1.06
C ARG A 321 -21.48 -11.70 -0.95
N ALA A 322 -20.39 -11.31 -0.32
CA ALA A 322 -20.15 -9.97 0.18
C ALA A 322 -20.26 -8.99 -0.97
N CYS A 323 -21.10 -7.97 -0.81
CA CYS A 323 -21.12 -6.82 -1.71
C CYS A 323 -20.67 -5.61 -0.89
N PRO A 324 -19.34 -5.38 -0.80
CA PRO A 324 -18.80 -4.28 -0.04
C PRO A 324 -19.28 -2.95 -0.60
N VAL A 325 -19.54 -2.00 0.29
CA VAL A 325 -19.89 -0.63 -0.04
C VAL A 325 -18.70 0.27 0.27
N THR A 326 -18.34 1.15 -0.65
CA THR A 326 -17.23 2.08 -0.43
C THR A 326 -17.60 3.13 0.62
N ASP A 327 -16.91 3.11 1.76
CA ASP A 327 -16.89 4.22 2.71
C ASP A 327 -15.67 5.09 2.42
N VAL A 328 -15.90 6.28 1.89
CA VAL A 328 -14.85 7.24 1.51
C VAL A 328 -14.05 7.78 2.69
N ARG A 329 -14.46 7.47 3.93
CA ARG A 329 -13.74 7.87 5.15
C ARG A 329 -12.66 6.85 5.53
N ALA A 330 -12.58 5.70 4.86
CA ALA A 330 -11.56 4.69 5.10
C ALA A 330 -10.16 5.28 4.89
N ARG A 331 -9.34 5.21 5.94
CA ARG A 331 -7.97 5.71 5.99
C ARG A 331 -7.23 5.12 7.18
N ASP A 332 -5.93 4.95 6.99
CA ASP A 332 -4.95 4.57 8.01
C ASP A 332 -5.26 3.21 8.66
N LEU A 333 -5.79 2.24 7.90
CA LEU A 333 -6.14 0.92 8.46
C LEU A 333 -4.90 0.04 8.73
N ASP A 334 -3.75 0.43 8.19
CA ASP A 334 -2.45 -0.22 8.37
C ASP A 334 -1.63 0.32 9.55
N GLY A 335 -2.22 1.19 10.39
CA GLY A 335 -1.51 1.88 11.48
C GLY A 335 -0.69 0.96 12.39
N ARG A 336 -1.24 -0.19 12.80
CA ARG A 336 -0.50 -1.18 13.61
C ARG A 336 0.58 -1.91 12.83
N ALA A 337 0.39 -2.17 11.54
CA ALA A 337 1.46 -2.71 10.70
C ALA A 337 2.65 -1.73 10.61
N ILE A 338 2.39 -0.42 10.54
CA ILE A 338 3.44 0.60 10.59
C ILE A 338 4.13 0.62 11.95
N LEU A 339 3.38 0.52 13.03
CA LEU A 339 3.96 0.47 14.38
C LEU A 339 4.87 -0.76 14.54
N ILE A 340 4.46 -1.91 14.02
CA ILE A 340 5.29 -3.13 13.97
C ILE A 340 6.57 -2.90 13.17
N ARG A 341 6.50 -2.26 11.99
CA ARG A 341 7.69 -1.94 11.18
C ARG A 341 8.69 -1.09 11.96
N ARG A 342 8.21 -0.05 12.65
CA ARG A 342 9.06 0.83 13.47
C ARG A 342 9.69 0.05 14.62
N MET A 343 8.91 -0.75 15.34
CA MET A 343 9.39 -1.59 16.44
C MET A 343 10.45 -2.60 15.98
N LEU A 344 10.27 -3.23 14.81
CA LEU A 344 11.20 -4.22 14.29
C LEU A 344 12.47 -3.60 13.68
N ARG A 345 12.42 -2.33 13.27
CA ARG A 345 13.62 -1.58 12.82
C ARG A 345 14.46 -1.08 13.99
N ASP A 346 13.84 -0.58 15.05
CA ASP A 346 14.54 -0.17 16.28
C ASP A 346 13.72 -0.49 17.54
N ARG A 347 13.99 -1.66 18.12
CA ARG A 347 13.27 -2.14 19.30
C ARG A 347 13.59 -1.32 20.54
N ALA A 348 14.84 -0.90 20.70
CA ALA A 348 15.27 -0.14 21.87
C ALA A 348 14.62 1.26 21.89
N GLU A 349 14.54 1.91 20.72
CA GLU A 349 13.86 3.19 20.58
C GLU A 349 12.35 3.07 20.82
N PHE A 350 11.73 2.00 20.33
CA PHE A 350 10.31 1.70 20.60
C PHE A 350 10.06 1.52 22.11
N ASP A 351 10.83 0.67 22.78
CA ASP A 351 10.66 0.38 24.21
C ASP A 351 10.89 1.63 25.08
N ALA A 352 11.89 2.47 24.72
CA ALA A 352 12.14 3.74 25.40
C ALA A 352 10.96 4.74 25.28
N ARG A 353 10.16 4.63 24.21
CA ARG A 353 9.00 5.48 23.95
C ARG A 353 7.67 4.87 24.41
N ALA A 354 7.62 3.56 24.67
CA ALA A 354 6.41 2.87 25.14
C ALA A 354 5.85 3.46 26.45
N GLY A 355 6.71 4.08 27.27
CA GLY A 355 6.30 4.84 28.47
C GLY A 355 5.53 6.15 28.19
N LYS A 356 5.49 6.60 26.94
CA LYS A 356 4.79 7.82 26.47
C LYS A 356 3.74 7.44 25.41
N PRO A 357 2.66 6.75 25.78
CA PRO A 357 1.75 6.14 24.81
C PRO A 357 1.02 7.16 23.91
N ALA A 358 0.84 8.42 24.36
CA ALA A 358 0.32 9.50 23.51
C ALA A 358 1.23 9.82 22.31
N PHE A 359 2.55 9.79 22.51
CA PHE A 359 3.53 10.07 21.46
C PHE A 359 3.46 9.04 20.32
N ILE A 360 3.19 7.78 20.64
CA ILE A 360 3.04 6.71 19.63
C ILE A 360 1.86 7.02 18.71
N SER A 361 0.70 7.39 19.29
CA SER A 361 -0.49 7.74 18.52
C SER A 361 -0.37 9.06 17.75
N GLU A 362 0.41 10.02 18.25
CA GLU A 362 0.64 11.29 17.56
C GLU A 362 1.58 11.15 16.36
N THR A 363 2.53 10.21 16.42
CA THR A 363 3.55 10.01 15.38
C THR A 363 3.23 8.90 14.39
N THR A 364 2.18 8.11 14.63
CA THR A 364 1.77 6.98 13.78
C THR A 364 0.27 7.02 13.55
N ARG A 365 -0.17 7.54 12.40
CA ARG A 365 -1.60 7.64 12.11
C ARG A 365 -2.26 6.26 12.05
N GLY A 366 -3.46 6.16 12.59
CA GLY A 366 -4.20 4.89 12.70
C GLY A 366 -3.86 4.06 13.94
N THR A 367 -3.14 4.63 14.91
CA THR A 367 -2.82 3.98 16.18
C THR A 367 -3.45 4.72 17.37
N LEU A 368 -3.54 4.02 18.50
CA LEU A 368 -4.09 4.50 19.77
C LEU A 368 -3.07 4.26 20.90
N PRO A 369 -3.11 5.04 22.00
CA PRO A 369 -2.24 4.85 23.16
C PRO A 369 -2.13 3.40 23.70
N PRO A 370 -3.20 2.57 23.74
CA PRO A 370 -3.11 1.18 24.20
C PRO A 370 -2.26 0.26 23.30
N ASP A 371 -2.02 0.64 22.03
CA ASP A 371 -1.16 -0.13 21.11
C ASP A 371 0.27 -0.27 21.68
N ALA A 372 0.74 0.72 22.45
CA ALA A 372 2.04 0.67 23.12
C ALA A 372 2.15 -0.54 24.06
N ALA A 373 1.11 -0.78 24.87
CA ALA A 373 1.07 -1.91 25.79
C ALA A 373 0.94 -3.24 25.05
N LEU A 374 0.13 -3.29 23.99
CA LEU A 374 -0.06 -4.48 23.16
C LEU A 374 1.27 -4.97 22.58
N PHE A 375 2.07 -4.07 22.00
CA PHE A 375 3.33 -4.42 21.36
C PHE A 375 4.52 -4.50 22.34
N SER A 376 4.39 -3.94 23.55
CA SER A 376 5.38 -4.12 24.64
C SER A 376 5.18 -5.43 25.43
N GLY A 377 4.17 -6.24 25.10
CA GLY A 377 3.91 -7.52 25.76
C GLY A 377 3.06 -7.43 27.04
N ASP A 378 2.25 -6.38 27.17
CA ASP A 378 1.30 -6.18 28.28
C ASP A 378 -0.14 -6.14 27.76
N PRO A 379 -0.72 -7.30 27.36
CA PRO A 379 -2.07 -7.36 26.80
C PRO A 379 -3.15 -6.99 27.82
N GLU A 380 -2.92 -7.18 29.12
CA GLU A 380 -3.87 -6.79 30.16
C GLU A 380 -4.03 -5.27 30.24
N ARG A 381 -2.92 -4.52 30.22
CA ARG A 381 -2.96 -3.07 30.15
C ARG A 381 -3.54 -2.57 28.83
N ALA A 382 -3.24 -3.23 27.72
CA ALA A 382 -3.83 -2.92 26.42
C ALA A 382 -5.36 -3.07 26.45
N ARG A 383 -5.86 -4.18 27.01
CA ARG A 383 -7.30 -4.46 27.14
C ARG A 383 -8.01 -3.34 27.88
N ASN A 384 -7.49 -2.97 29.05
CA ASN A 384 -8.07 -1.90 29.86
C ASN A 384 -8.07 -0.56 29.11
N GLY A 385 -6.99 -0.27 28.38
CA GLY A 385 -6.88 0.93 27.56
C GLY A 385 -7.89 0.99 26.41
N TYR A 386 -8.10 -0.11 25.68
CA TYR A 386 -9.10 -0.15 24.60
C TYR A 386 -10.53 -0.10 25.14
N LEU A 387 -10.83 -0.79 26.25
CA LEU A 387 -12.15 -0.71 26.90
C LEU A 387 -12.44 0.72 27.38
N ALA A 388 -11.45 1.40 27.97
CA ALA A 388 -11.60 2.81 28.35
C ALA A 388 -11.87 3.70 27.12
N ARG A 389 -11.19 3.45 25.99
CA ARG A 389 -11.48 4.17 24.74
C ARG A 389 -12.88 3.89 24.22
N LEU A 390 -13.36 2.65 24.30
CA LEU A 390 -14.70 2.27 23.84
C LEU A 390 -15.82 2.80 24.75
N ALA A 391 -15.54 3.04 26.03
CA ALA A 391 -16.47 3.71 26.91
C ALA A 391 -16.71 5.18 26.50
N ASP A 392 -15.67 5.86 26.02
CA ASP A 392 -15.73 7.25 25.54
C ASP A 392 -16.21 7.36 24.08
N GLU A 393 -15.67 6.51 23.20
CA GLU A 393 -16.00 6.43 21.78
C GLU A 393 -16.46 5.01 21.37
N PRO A 394 -17.71 4.61 21.64
CA PRO A 394 -18.20 3.24 21.40
C PRO A 394 -18.11 2.74 19.96
N ARG A 395 -17.96 3.65 18.98
CA ARG A 395 -17.84 3.34 17.55
C ARG A 395 -16.41 3.44 17.02
N ASN A 396 -15.40 3.54 17.90
CA ASN A 396 -14.01 3.64 17.48
C ASN A 396 -13.49 2.30 16.92
N ARG A 397 -13.35 2.21 15.59
CA ARG A 397 -12.88 1.00 14.89
C ARG A 397 -11.48 0.52 15.29
N HIS A 398 -10.58 1.46 15.62
CA HIS A 398 -9.22 1.14 16.03
C HIS A 398 -9.21 0.47 17.40
N ALA A 399 -10.09 0.93 18.30
CA ALA A 399 -10.22 0.33 19.62
C ALA A 399 -10.88 -1.05 19.56
N TRP A 400 -11.87 -1.25 18.69
CA TRP A 400 -12.51 -2.57 18.48
C TRP A 400 -11.55 -3.62 17.94
N SER A 401 -10.82 -3.29 16.87
CA SER A 401 -9.81 -4.20 16.29
C SER A 401 -8.65 -4.46 17.26
N GLY A 402 -8.15 -3.43 17.94
CA GLY A 402 -7.12 -3.56 18.98
C GLY A 402 -7.56 -4.40 20.17
N LEU A 403 -8.81 -4.29 20.63
CA LEU A 403 -9.38 -5.16 21.64
C LEU A 403 -9.43 -6.62 21.15
N GLY A 404 -9.82 -6.86 19.90
CA GLY A 404 -9.80 -8.18 19.28
C GLY A 404 -8.41 -8.84 19.29
N LEU A 405 -7.37 -8.09 18.89
CA LEU A 405 -5.98 -8.55 18.94
C LEU A 405 -5.54 -8.85 20.38
N THR A 406 -5.93 -8.02 21.33
CA THR A 406 -5.61 -8.19 22.74
C THR A 406 -6.25 -9.44 23.32
N LEU A 407 -7.54 -9.67 23.04
CA LEU A 407 -8.23 -10.89 23.46
C LEU A 407 -7.59 -12.14 22.84
N ARG A 408 -7.15 -12.06 21.59
CA ARG A 408 -6.40 -13.16 20.95
C ARG A 408 -5.09 -13.44 21.69
N ALA A 409 -4.34 -12.40 22.07
CA ALA A 409 -3.11 -12.55 22.83
C ALA A 409 -3.34 -13.15 24.23
N LEU A 410 -4.51 -12.91 24.84
CA LEU A 410 -4.93 -13.50 26.11
C LEU A 410 -5.56 -14.90 25.97
N GLY A 411 -5.70 -15.43 24.75
CA GLY A 411 -6.34 -16.72 24.49
C GLY A 411 -7.86 -16.71 24.66
N ASP A 412 -8.49 -15.54 24.67
CA ASP A 412 -9.94 -15.41 24.76
C ASP A 412 -10.58 -15.66 23.39
N PRO A 413 -11.50 -16.65 23.28
CA PRO A 413 -12.09 -17.00 22.00
C PRO A 413 -13.08 -15.95 21.47
N ALA A 414 -13.53 -14.98 22.29
CA ALA A 414 -14.31 -13.84 21.81
C ALA A 414 -13.57 -12.97 20.79
N SER A 415 -12.22 -13.09 20.74
CA SER A 415 -11.37 -12.46 19.73
C SER A 415 -11.80 -12.76 18.29
N THR A 416 -12.30 -13.97 18.01
CA THR A 416 -12.75 -14.39 16.67
C THR A 416 -13.88 -13.51 16.17
N LEU A 417 -14.91 -13.27 17.00
CA LEU A 417 -16.04 -12.41 16.61
C LEU A 417 -15.58 -10.97 16.33
N LEU A 418 -14.67 -10.45 17.15
CA LEU A 418 -14.15 -9.08 17.03
C LEU A 418 -13.26 -8.87 15.80
N LEU A 419 -12.56 -9.91 15.34
CA LEU A 419 -11.63 -9.81 14.21
C LEU A 419 -12.28 -10.24 12.89
N GLU A 420 -13.20 -11.20 12.92
CA GLU A 420 -13.81 -11.75 11.71
C GLU A 420 -15.15 -11.12 11.35
N ARG A 421 -15.98 -10.76 12.34
CA ARG A 421 -17.34 -10.20 12.14
C ARG A 421 -17.62 -8.90 12.91
N PRO A 422 -16.68 -7.94 12.95
CA PRO A 422 -16.86 -6.71 13.72
C PRO A 422 -17.99 -5.80 13.19
N GLU A 423 -18.36 -5.93 11.91
CA GLU A 423 -19.47 -5.16 11.34
C GLU A 423 -20.82 -5.48 12.01
N LEU A 424 -21.00 -6.72 12.49
CA LEU A 424 -22.21 -7.13 13.19
C LEU A 424 -22.30 -6.48 14.57
N ILE A 425 -21.19 -6.47 15.30
CA ILE A 425 -21.10 -5.82 16.62
C ILE A 425 -21.39 -4.34 16.50
N ASN A 426 -20.76 -3.66 15.54
CA ASN A 426 -20.95 -2.23 15.31
C ASN A 426 -22.41 -1.90 14.93
N ALA A 427 -23.05 -2.75 14.12
CA ALA A 427 -24.44 -2.56 13.74
C ALA A 427 -25.41 -2.74 14.92
N VAL A 428 -25.20 -3.75 15.77
CA VAL A 428 -26.04 -3.95 16.97
C VAL A 428 -25.83 -2.84 17.99
N LEU A 429 -24.59 -2.41 18.23
CA LEU A 429 -24.28 -1.26 19.09
C LEU A 429 -24.96 0.03 18.62
N ALA A 430 -25.09 0.21 17.30
CA ALA A 430 -25.77 1.37 16.76
C ALA A 430 -27.26 1.43 17.12
N GLU A 431 -27.91 0.27 17.27
CA GLU A 431 -29.31 0.14 17.68
C GLU A 431 -29.48 0.09 19.22
N CYS A 432 -28.46 -0.35 19.96
CA CYS A 432 -28.50 -0.55 21.41
C CYS A 432 -27.70 0.52 22.16
N ALA A 433 -28.13 1.79 22.07
CA ALA A 433 -27.47 2.88 22.77
C ALA A 433 -27.35 2.60 24.29
N GLY A 434 -26.15 2.80 24.84
CA GLY A 434 -25.85 2.56 26.26
C GLY A 434 -25.55 1.10 26.64
N ALA A 435 -25.52 0.18 25.68
CA ALA A 435 -25.05 -1.18 25.94
C ALA A 435 -23.58 -1.19 26.37
N GLY A 436 -23.27 -1.92 27.45
CA GLY A 436 -21.90 -2.17 27.86
C GLY A 436 -21.15 -3.00 26.82
N THR A 437 -19.96 -2.52 26.42
CA THR A 437 -19.12 -3.09 25.38
C THR A 437 -18.78 -4.56 25.65
N THR A 438 -18.37 -4.86 26.89
CA THR A 438 -17.92 -6.20 27.29
C THR A 438 -19.08 -7.18 27.36
N GLU A 439 -20.22 -6.75 27.89
CA GLU A 439 -21.42 -7.56 28.05
C GLU A 439 -22.00 -7.93 26.68
N LEU A 440 -22.04 -6.98 25.73
CA LEU A 440 -22.53 -7.24 24.39
C LEU A 440 -21.63 -8.25 23.65
N VAL A 441 -20.31 -8.10 23.73
CA VAL A 441 -19.37 -9.04 23.10
C VAL A 441 -19.54 -10.45 23.66
N ALA A 442 -19.61 -10.58 24.99
CA ALA A 442 -19.83 -11.88 25.63
C ALA A 442 -21.17 -12.52 25.22
N TRP A 443 -22.23 -11.71 25.12
CA TRP A 443 -23.56 -12.14 24.69
C TRP A 443 -23.60 -12.59 23.22
N MET A 444 -22.97 -11.85 22.31
CA MET A 444 -22.90 -12.22 20.89
C MET A 444 -22.00 -13.45 20.69
N TRP A 445 -20.88 -13.52 21.41
CA TRP A 445 -19.96 -14.65 21.36
C TRP A 445 -20.62 -15.97 21.77
N ALA A 446 -21.49 -15.95 22.78
CA ALA A 446 -22.23 -17.13 23.21
C ALA A 446 -23.08 -17.78 22.10
N ALA A 447 -23.52 -17.00 21.09
CA ALA A 447 -24.28 -17.48 19.93
C ALA A 447 -23.42 -17.76 18.68
N ALA A 448 -22.12 -17.46 18.74
CA ALA A 448 -21.15 -17.76 17.68
C ALA A 448 -20.47 -19.14 17.89
N ARG A 449 -20.72 -19.79 19.03
CA ARG A 449 -20.41 -21.20 19.31
C ARG A 449 -21.45 -22.09 18.65
#